data_AF-A0A521ZJW3-F1
#
_entry.id   AF-A0A521ZJW3-F1
#
_cell.length_a   1.000
_cell.length_b   1.000
_cell.length_c   1.000
_cell.angle_alpha   90.00
_cell.angle_beta   90.00
_cell.angle_gamma   90.00
#
_symmetry.space_group_name_H-M   'P 1'
#
loop_
_entity.id
_entity.type
_entity.pdbx_description
1 polymer ?
#
loop_
_entity_poly.entity_id
_entity_poly.type
_entity_poly.pdbx_seq_one_letter_code
_entity_poly.pdbx_strand_id
1 'polypeptide(L)'
;MPQGKAGFKMRAMMQASTSSPLPPRALAALSLAVVIALAACASGPKVEQAAQAPAGASTDSDADAAKAASQQGQDIATKHALFKVSAFDSLPGWQQDKLDEAWAAFKESCKALERKPTWKPLCAKVKTIKDAKAGRAFLEREFALLTVQNTDRTREGEITGYYEPLLQGRTQRDAQFSVPVYGVPNDLYFLDWKTIPVNQRKGVAYVKVSGRLLSPAQAGQPGAIAVDMRRFTLDTLDRRLRVRLQGTEGLPYYTRADIARTAALDAPVLAWVDDPI
;
A
#
# COMPACT_ATOMS: atom_id res chain seq x y z
N MET A 1 -49.59 52.45 6.51
CA MET A 1 -50.66 51.48 6.14
C MET A 1 -50.27 50.82 4.83
N PRO A 2 -50.52 49.51 4.59
CA PRO A 2 -50.70 48.40 5.52
C PRO A 2 -49.67 47.25 5.26
N GLN A 3 -49.13 46.59 6.28
CA GLN A 3 -49.57 45.35 6.95
C GLN A 3 -49.02 44.05 6.34
N GLY A 4 -48.42 43.23 7.20
CA GLY A 4 -48.01 41.86 6.90
C GLY A 4 -47.22 41.22 8.05
N LYS A 5 -47.91 40.95 9.17
CA LYS A 5 -47.38 40.29 10.37
C LYS A 5 -47.36 38.76 10.23
N ALA A 6 -46.28 38.13 10.70
CA ALA A 6 -46.26 36.87 11.48
C ALA A 6 -44.79 36.60 11.86
N GLY A 7 -44.34 36.42 13.10
CA GLY A 7 -45.04 36.04 14.33
C GLY A 7 -44.80 34.57 14.66
N PHE A 8 -43.56 34.17 14.98
CA PHE A 8 -43.31 32.87 15.62
C PHE A 8 -42.24 33.00 16.72
N LYS A 9 -42.71 32.99 17.97
CA LYS A 9 -41.91 32.81 19.18
C LYS A 9 -41.83 31.31 19.44
N MET A 10 -40.63 30.74 19.49
CA MET A 10 -40.44 29.41 20.08
C MET A 10 -39.71 29.56 21.42
N ARG A 11 -40.44 29.19 22.47
CA ARG A 11 -39.99 29.16 23.87
C ARG A 11 -38.89 28.12 24.04
N ALA A 12 -37.88 28.50 24.81
CA ALA A 12 -36.96 27.59 25.46
C ALA A 12 -37.72 26.61 26.38
N MET A 13 -37.38 25.32 26.30
CA MET A 13 -37.58 24.37 27.38
C MET A 13 -36.22 23.73 27.68
N MET A 14 -35.62 24.19 28.78
CA MET A 14 -34.63 23.44 29.53
C MET A 14 -35.33 22.21 30.12
N GLN A 15 -34.85 21.01 29.80
CA GLN A 15 -35.07 19.84 30.64
C GLN A 15 -33.69 19.29 31.02
N ALA A 16 -33.35 19.51 32.28
CA ALA A 16 -32.26 18.84 32.96
C ALA A 16 -32.74 17.44 33.36
N SER A 17 -32.14 16.41 32.77
CA SER A 17 -32.29 15.03 33.24
C SER A 17 -31.05 14.67 34.02
N THR A 18 -31.16 14.76 35.34
CA THR A 18 -30.21 14.17 36.28
C THR A 18 -30.73 12.77 36.62
N SER A 19 -29.91 11.74 36.41
CA SER A 19 -30.13 10.42 37.00
C SER A 19 -28.82 9.93 37.61
N SER A 20 -28.92 9.65 38.90
CA SER A 20 -27.88 9.24 39.84
C SER A 20 -27.38 7.79 39.59
N PRO A 21 -26.23 7.40 40.19
CA PRO A 21 -25.60 6.10 39.96
C PRO A 21 -26.22 4.99 40.83
N LEU A 22 -26.16 3.76 40.33
CA LEU A 22 -26.54 2.54 41.06
C LEU A 22 -25.41 2.09 42.02
N PRO A 23 -25.76 1.47 43.17
CA PRO A 23 -24.80 1.05 44.20
C PRO A 23 -24.12 -0.30 43.88
N PRO A 24 -23.00 -0.63 44.56
CA PRO A 24 -22.31 -1.89 44.39
C PRO A 24 -23.00 -3.00 45.19
N ARG A 25 -23.03 -4.23 44.65
CA ARG A 25 -23.40 -5.43 45.42
C ARG A 25 -22.20 -6.35 45.56
N ALA A 26 -21.88 -6.62 46.82
CA ALA A 26 -20.86 -7.55 47.26
C ALA A 26 -21.32 -9.01 47.14
N LEU A 27 -20.36 -9.85 46.75
CA LEU A 27 -20.05 -11.23 47.17
C LEU A 27 -21.19 -12.16 47.63
N ALA A 28 -21.32 -13.29 46.93
CA ALA A 28 -21.49 -14.60 47.57
C ALA A 28 -20.85 -15.69 46.70
N ALA A 29 -19.84 -16.34 47.26
CA ALA A 29 -19.26 -17.56 46.73
C ALA A 29 -20.22 -18.74 46.93
N LEU A 30 -20.33 -19.63 45.95
CA LEU A 30 -20.69 -21.02 46.21
C LEU A 30 -19.90 -21.93 45.28
N SER A 31 -18.95 -22.62 45.87
CA SER A 31 -18.14 -23.68 45.32
C SER A 31 -19.03 -24.89 45.02
N LEU A 32 -18.95 -25.45 43.81
CA LEU A 32 -19.23 -26.88 43.61
C LEU A 32 -18.20 -27.46 42.64
N ALA A 33 -17.31 -28.25 43.22
CA ALA A 33 -16.36 -29.08 42.50
C ALA A 33 -17.11 -30.13 41.70
N VAL A 34 -16.83 -30.21 40.40
CA VAL A 34 -17.12 -31.38 39.58
C VAL A 34 -15.80 -31.85 39.00
N VAL A 35 -15.26 -32.89 39.63
CA VAL A 35 -14.16 -33.71 39.13
C VAL A 35 -14.77 -34.65 38.10
N ILE A 36 -14.45 -34.46 36.82
CA ILE A 36 -14.63 -35.50 35.79
C ILE A 36 -13.26 -35.84 35.26
N ALA A 37 -12.72 -36.94 35.78
CA ALA A 37 -11.62 -37.67 35.16
C ALA A 37 -12.19 -38.47 33.99
N LEU A 38 -11.79 -38.12 32.78
CA LEU A 38 -11.90 -38.98 31.60
C LEU A 38 -10.50 -39.13 31.03
N ALA A 39 -9.83 -40.19 31.48
CA ALA A 39 -8.75 -40.80 30.76
C ALA A 39 -9.33 -41.34 29.44
N ALA A 40 -8.92 -40.75 28.32
CA ALA A 40 -9.12 -41.32 27.00
C ALA A 40 -7.77 -41.31 26.28
N CYS A 41 -7.00 -42.37 26.50
CA CYS A 41 -6.05 -42.85 25.51
C CYS A 41 -6.86 -43.29 24.30
N ALA A 42 -6.92 -42.45 23.26
CA ALA A 42 -7.41 -42.87 21.95
C ALA A 42 -6.19 -43.09 21.05
N SER A 43 -5.74 -44.34 21.03
CA SER A 43 -4.90 -44.88 19.97
C SER A 43 -5.58 -44.62 18.63
N GLY A 44 -5.00 -43.75 17.81
CA GLY A 44 -5.48 -43.51 16.45
C GLY A 44 -5.41 -44.81 15.64
N PRO A 45 -6.40 -45.11 14.79
CA PRO A 45 -6.34 -46.29 13.94
C PRO A 45 -5.18 -46.15 12.96
N LYS A 46 -4.37 -47.21 12.91
CA LYS A 46 -3.33 -47.44 11.90
C LYS A 46 -3.98 -47.33 10.53
N VAL A 47 -3.61 -46.32 9.75
CA VAL A 47 -4.02 -46.22 8.34
C VAL A 47 -3.35 -47.37 7.61
N GLU A 48 -4.14 -48.40 7.34
CA GLU A 48 -3.76 -49.51 6.48
C GLU A 48 -3.50 -48.95 5.09
N GLN A 49 -2.26 -49.13 4.64
CA GLN A 49 -1.79 -48.77 3.32
C GLN A 49 -2.56 -49.56 2.27
N ALA A 50 -3.49 -48.88 1.59
CA ALA A 50 -4.22 -49.48 0.48
C ALA A 50 -3.27 -49.77 -0.67
N ALA A 51 -3.29 -51.03 -1.09
CA ALA A 51 -2.53 -51.59 -2.19
C ALA A 51 -2.83 -50.90 -3.53
N GLN A 52 -1.79 -50.84 -4.35
CA GLN A 52 -1.81 -50.39 -5.75
C GLN A 52 -2.62 -51.35 -6.63
N ALA A 53 -3.41 -50.79 -7.54
CA ALA A 53 -3.90 -51.43 -8.77
C ALA A 53 -4.23 -50.35 -9.82
N PRO A 54 -4.32 -50.69 -11.12
CA PRO A 54 -3.20 -50.77 -12.05
C PRO A 54 -3.11 -49.57 -13.01
N ALA A 55 -1.95 -49.44 -13.65
CA ALA A 55 -1.64 -48.42 -14.64
C ALA A 55 -2.59 -48.46 -15.85
N GLY A 56 -3.20 -47.30 -16.15
CA GLY A 56 -4.03 -47.08 -17.33
C GLY A 56 -4.03 -45.61 -17.74
N ALA A 57 -3.19 -45.30 -18.73
CA ALA A 57 -3.22 -44.17 -19.66
C ALA A 57 -3.55 -42.75 -19.13
N SER A 58 -2.52 -41.91 -18.99
CA SER A 58 -2.64 -40.44 -19.00
C SER A 58 -1.35 -39.81 -19.54
N THR A 59 -1.08 -39.97 -20.83
CA THR A 59 0.20 -39.54 -21.43
C THR A 59 0.36 -38.03 -21.63
N ASP A 60 -0.63 -37.21 -21.28
CA ASP A 60 -0.52 -35.75 -21.41
C ASP A 60 -0.25 -35.02 -20.09
N SER A 61 -0.45 -35.67 -18.93
CA SER A 61 -0.16 -35.06 -17.62
C SER A 61 1.31 -35.18 -17.20
N ASP A 62 1.98 -36.24 -17.65
CA ASP A 62 3.39 -36.48 -17.32
C ASP A 62 4.34 -35.53 -18.07
N ALA A 63 3.95 -35.02 -19.25
CA ALA A 63 4.75 -34.11 -20.05
C ALA A 63 4.82 -32.69 -19.46
N ASP A 64 3.71 -32.19 -18.89
CA ASP A 64 3.68 -30.89 -18.21
C ASP A 64 4.32 -30.96 -16.81
N ALA A 65 4.15 -32.06 -16.08
CA ALA A 65 4.87 -32.30 -14.83
C ALA A 65 6.39 -32.42 -15.05
N ALA A 66 6.82 -33.07 -16.14
CA ALA A 66 8.23 -33.15 -16.53
C ALA A 66 8.81 -31.80 -16.99
N LYS A 67 7.98 -30.89 -17.51
CA LYS A 67 8.41 -29.53 -17.89
C LYS A 67 8.52 -28.58 -16.69
N ALA A 68 7.65 -28.73 -15.69
CA ALA A 68 7.82 -28.06 -14.40
C ALA A 68 9.04 -28.61 -13.63
N ALA A 69 9.34 -29.91 -13.77
CA ALA A 69 10.53 -30.52 -13.20
C ALA A 69 11.83 -30.08 -13.92
N SER A 70 11.82 -29.82 -15.22
CA SER A 70 13.03 -29.40 -15.95
C SER A 70 13.46 -27.95 -15.74
N GLN A 71 12.65 -27.12 -15.03
CA GLN A 71 13.06 -25.78 -14.60
C GLN A 71 13.71 -25.74 -13.20
N GLN A 72 13.91 -26.90 -12.56
CA GLN A 72 14.48 -27.05 -11.20
C GLN A 72 15.99 -26.73 -11.09
N GLY A 73 16.57 -25.98 -12.04
CA GLY A 73 18.02 -25.77 -12.16
C GLY A 73 18.50 -24.33 -12.19
N GLN A 74 17.64 -23.32 -12.00
CA GLN A 74 18.09 -21.91 -12.06
C GLN A 74 17.68 -21.15 -10.81
N ASP A 75 18.42 -21.38 -9.73
CA ASP A 75 18.40 -20.46 -8.60
C ASP A 75 18.91 -19.10 -9.07
N ILE A 76 18.12 -18.06 -8.87
CA ILE A 76 18.47 -16.68 -9.25
C ILE A 76 19.01 -15.99 -8.00
N ALA A 77 20.23 -15.48 -8.07
CA ALA A 77 20.81 -14.68 -7.00
C ALA A 77 20.83 -13.20 -7.38
N THR A 78 20.47 -12.35 -6.42
CA THR A 78 20.66 -10.91 -6.50
C THR A 78 21.53 -10.45 -5.32
N LYS A 79 21.87 -9.15 -5.28
CA LYS A 79 22.53 -8.55 -4.12
C LYS A 79 21.74 -8.73 -2.81
N HIS A 80 20.41 -8.86 -2.90
CA HIS A 80 19.51 -8.74 -1.74
C HIS A 80 18.75 -10.02 -1.41
N ALA A 81 18.67 -10.98 -2.33
CA ALA A 81 17.87 -12.19 -2.17
C ALA A 81 18.36 -13.31 -3.08
N LEU A 82 18.07 -14.54 -2.67
CA LEU A 82 18.17 -15.75 -3.47
C LEU A 82 16.75 -16.22 -3.81
N PHE A 83 16.51 -16.66 -5.04
CA PHE A 83 15.22 -17.14 -5.51
C PHE A 83 15.39 -18.57 -5.99
N LYS A 84 14.65 -19.50 -5.39
CA LYS A 84 14.69 -20.92 -5.72
C LYS A 84 13.40 -21.35 -6.40
N VAL A 85 13.50 -21.92 -7.59
CA VAL A 85 12.34 -22.52 -8.28
C VAL A 85 11.75 -23.62 -7.41
N SER A 86 10.43 -23.57 -7.20
CA SER A 86 9.70 -24.44 -6.28
C SER A 86 8.43 -24.98 -6.94
N ALA A 87 7.95 -26.13 -6.47
CA ALA A 87 6.66 -26.67 -6.91
C ALA A 87 5.51 -25.99 -6.16
N PHE A 88 4.38 -25.74 -6.81
CA PHE A 88 3.21 -25.15 -6.15
C PHE A 88 2.72 -25.95 -4.95
N ASP A 89 2.78 -27.29 -5.02
CA ASP A 89 2.41 -28.16 -3.89
C ASP A 89 3.33 -28.05 -2.67
N SER A 90 4.48 -27.36 -2.79
CA SER A 90 5.34 -27.03 -1.65
C SER A 90 4.84 -25.84 -0.83
N LEU A 91 3.85 -25.09 -1.33
CA LEU A 91 3.24 -23.98 -0.59
C LEU A 91 2.22 -24.51 0.43
N PRO A 92 2.43 -24.26 1.73
CA PRO A 92 1.45 -24.62 2.75
C PRO A 92 0.09 -23.95 2.46
N GLY A 93 -0.98 -24.74 2.41
CA GLY A 93 -2.33 -24.23 2.20
C GLY A 93 -2.74 -24.01 0.73
N TRP A 94 -1.88 -24.28 -0.25
CA TRP A 94 -2.15 -23.95 -1.66
C TRP A 94 -3.46 -24.53 -2.23
N GLN A 95 -3.72 -25.80 -1.92
CA GLN A 95 -4.93 -26.49 -2.38
C GLN A 95 -6.19 -26.01 -1.66
N GLN A 96 -6.04 -25.39 -0.48
CA GLN A 96 -7.13 -24.89 0.36
C GLN A 96 -7.42 -23.40 0.14
N ASP A 97 -6.52 -22.66 -0.50
CA ASP A 97 -6.67 -21.22 -0.70
C ASP A 97 -7.89 -20.86 -1.55
N LYS A 98 -8.55 -19.76 -1.18
CA LYS A 98 -9.76 -19.24 -1.81
C LYS A 98 -9.38 -18.24 -2.91
N LEU A 99 -8.81 -18.76 -3.99
CA LEU A 99 -8.29 -17.94 -5.08
C LEU A 99 -9.35 -17.12 -5.83
N ASP A 100 -10.63 -17.40 -5.64
CA ASP A 100 -11.74 -16.58 -6.12
C ASP A 100 -11.76 -15.19 -5.45
N GLU A 101 -11.35 -15.06 -4.18
CA GLU A 101 -11.26 -13.78 -3.47
C GLU A 101 -10.12 -12.88 -4.03
N ALA A 102 -9.03 -13.49 -4.50
CA ALA A 102 -7.88 -12.77 -5.06
C ALA A 102 -8.12 -12.22 -6.48
N TRP A 103 -9.13 -12.76 -7.18
CA TRP A 103 -9.24 -12.58 -8.63
C TRP A 103 -9.71 -11.20 -9.06
N ALA A 104 -10.56 -10.56 -8.25
CA ALA A 104 -11.00 -9.18 -8.49
C ALA A 104 -9.79 -8.21 -8.46
N ALA A 105 -8.86 -8.41 -7.52
CA ALA A 105 -7.65 -7.60 -7.41
C ALA A 105 -6.70 -7.80 -8.61
N PHE A 106 -6.56 -9.05 -9.10
CA PHE A 106 -5.76 -9.31 -10.30
C PHE A 106 -6.37 -8.60 -11.53
N LYS A 107 -7.70 -8.70 -11.73
CA LYS A 107 -8.40 -8.00 -12.83
C LYS A 107 -8.21 -6.48 -12.76
N GLU A 108 -8.26 -5.89 -11.56
CA GLU A 108 -8.00 -4.46 -11.37
C GLU A 108 -6.57 -4.09 -11.80
N SER A 109 -5.59 -4.90 -11.36
CA SER A 109 -4.18 -4.72 -11.72
C SER A 109 -3.95 -4.80 -13.24
N CYS A 110 -4.68 -5.67 -13.94
CA CYS A 110 -4.60 -5.83 -15.39
C CYS A 110 -4.98 -4.58 -16.19
N LYS A 111 -5.81 -3.68 -15.66
CA LYS A 111 -6.12 -2.39 -16.32
C LYS A 111 -4.86 -1.56 -16.62
N ALA A 112 -3.85 -1.66 -15.76
CA ALA A 112 -2.54 -1.04 -15.97
C ALA A 112 -1.55 -1.98 -16.66
N LEU A 113 -1.49 -3.25 -16.25
CA LEU A 113 -0.49 -4.21 -16.72
C LEU A 113 -0.62 -4.53 -18.21
N GLU A 114 -1.83 -4.51 -18.79
CA GLU A 114 -2.05 -4.79 -20.22
C GLU A 114 -1.33 -3.84 -21.17
N ARG A 115 -0.89 -2.68 -20.69
CA ARG A 115 -0.05 -1.74 -21.46
C ARG A 115 1.37 -2.27 -21.69
N LYS A 116 1.81 -3.26 -20.89
CA LYS A 116 3.11 -3.91 -21.03
C LYS A 116 2.97 -5.12 -21.96
N PRO A 117 3.76 -5.22 -23.05
CA PRO A 117 3.64 -6.31 -24.02
C PRO A 117 3.67 -7.71 -23.40
N THR A 118 4.55 -7.94 -22.42
CA THR A 118 4.69 -9.23 -21.71
C THR A 118 3.43 -9.62 -20.92
N TRP A 119 2.67 -8.64 -20.43
CA TRP A 119 1.51 -8.88 -19.56
C TRP A 119 0.19 -8.93 -20.34
N LYS A 120 0.12 -8.31 -21.52
CA LYS A 120 -1.10 -8.26 -22.34
C LYS A 120 -1.74 -9.65 -22.60
N PRO A 121 -1.01 -10.68 -23.08
CA PRO A 121 -1.63 -11.99 -23.31
C PRO A 121 -2.06 -12.68 -22.02
N LEU A 122 -1.31 -12.47 -20.93
CA LEU A 122 -1.64 -13.02 -19.61
C LEU A 122 -2.93 -12.42 -19.07
N CYS A 123 -3.05 -11.09 -19.12
CA CYS A 123 -4.25 -10.39 -18.68
C CYS A 123 -5.48 -10.68 -19.55
N ALA A 124 -5.31 -11.02 -20.83
CA ALA A 124 -6.42 -11.52 -21.66
C ALA A 124 -6.98 -12.86 -21.11
N LYS A 125 -6.11 -13.78 -20.67
CA LYS A 125 -6.52 -15.03 -20.00
C LYS A 125 -7.15 -14.75 -18.63
N VAL A 126 -6.64 -13.74 -17.90
CA VAL A 126 -7.18 -13.39 -16.58
C VAL A 126 -8.67 -13.05 -16.61
N LYS A 127 -9.11 -12.40 -17.69
CA LYS A 127 -10.51 -12.00 -17.89
C LYS A 127 -11.46 -13.19 -17.98
N THR A 128 -11.00 -14.37 -18.40
CA THR A 128 -11.86 -15.54 -18.63
C THR A 128 -12.02 -16.44 -17.41
N ILE A 129 -11.23 -16.23 -16.36
CA ILE A 129 -11.25 -17.05 -15.13
C ILE A 129 -12.45 -16.69 -14.25
N LYS A 130 -13.12 -17.76 -13.80
CA LYS A 130 -14.44 -17.71 -13.15
C LYS A 130 -14.46 -18.22 -11.72
N ASP A 131 -13.56 -19.14 -11.36
CA ASP A 131 -13.56 -19.81 -10.07
C ASP A 131 -12.12 -20.13 -9.61
N ALA A 132 -11.99 -20.54 -8.34
CA ALA A 132 -10.71 -20.85 -7.72
C ALA A 132 -9.96 -21.99 -8.43
N LYS A 133 -10.66 -22.98 -9.00
CA LYS A 133 -10.02 -24.10 -9.72
C LYS A 133 -9.36 -23.63 -11.01
N ALA A 134 -10.07 -22.80 -11.79
CA ALA A 134 -9.53 -22.19 -13.00
C ALA A 134 -8.40 -21.21 -12.69
N GLY A 135 -8.51 -20.45 -11.58
CA GLY A 135 -7.44 -19.57 -11.10
C GLY A 135 -6.18 -20.33 -10.71
N ARG A 136 -6.32 -21.44 -9.97
CA ARG A 136 -5.22 -22.31 -9.59
C ARG A 136 -4.48 -22.87 -10.80
N ALA A 137 -5.22 -23.51 -11.72
CA ALA A 137 -4.65 -24.07 -12.95
C ALA A 137 -3.97 -23.01 -13.83
N PHE A 138 -4.47 -21.76 -13.80
CA PHE A 138 -3.83 -20.66 -14.49
C PHE A 138 -2.52 -20.25 -13.82
N LEU A 139 -2.47 -20.11 -12.50
CA LEU A 139 -1.23 -19.77 -11.79
C LEU A 139 -0.16 -20.84 -12.01
N GLU A 140 -0.54 -22.12 -11.91
CA GLU A 140 0.37 -23.26 -12.14
C GLU A 140 0.90 -23.34 -13.57
N ARG A 141 0.12 -22.92 -14.57
CA ARG A 141 0.53 -22.97 -15.99
C ARG A 141 1.31 -21.74 -16.45
N GLU A 142 0.94 -20.56 -15.96
CA GLU A 142 1.44 -19.29 -16.50
C GLU A 142 2.55 -18.67 -15.64
N PHE A 143 2.76 -19.18 -14.42
CA PHE A 143 3.78 -18.68 -13.49
C PHE A 143 4.68 -19.81 -12.99
N ALA A 144 5.93 -19.46 -12.71
CA ALA A 144 6.81 -20.28 -11.90
C ALA A 144 6.76 -19.79 -10.45
N LEU A 145 6.67 -20.72 -9.50
CA LEU A 145 6.80 -20.39 -8.09
C LEU A 145 8.27 -20.26 -7.71
N LEU A 146 8.64 -19.13 -7.10
CA LEU A 146 9.99 -18.88 -6.58
C LEU A 146 9.93 -18.72 -5.06
N THR A 147 10.60 -19.61 -4.32
CA THR A 147 10.86 -19.40 -2.89
C THR A 147 11.93 -18.32 -2.75
N VAL A 148 11.60 -17.25 -2.04
CA VAL A 148 12.54 -16.19 -1.70
C VAL A 148 13.31 -16.57 -0.43
N GLN A 149 14.63 -16.42 -0.45
CA GLN A 149 15.51 -16.58 0.70
C GLN A 149 16.38 -15.34 0.86
N ASN A 150 16.77 -15.06 2.11
CA ASN A 150 17.77 -14.06 2.43
C ASN A 150 19.15 -14.49 1.88
N THR A 151 20.12 -13.57 1.87
CA THR A 151 21.48 -13.85 1.36
C THR A 151 22.24 -14.89 2.21
N ASP A 152 21.84 -15.08 3.46
CA ASP A 152 22.32 -16.13 4.36
C ASP A 152 21.53 -17.45 4.26
N ARG A 153 20.60 -17.53 3.29
CA ARG A 153 19.70 -18.67 3.00
C ARG A 153 18.60 -18.92 4.02
N THR A 154 18.41 -18.04 4.99
CA THR A 154 17.22 -18.06 5.87
C THR A 154 15.95 -17.74 5.06
N ARG A 155 14.80 -18.22 5.53
CA ARG A 155 13.48 -18.05 4.86
C ARG A 155 12.53 -17.16 5.66
N GLU A 156 12.94 -16.83 6.87
CA GLU A 156 12.20 -16.01 7.79
C GLU A 156 12.22 -14.55 7.32
N GLY A 157 11.07 -13.91 7.45
CA GLY A 157 10.87 -12.52 7.12
C GLY A 157 9.78 -11.93 8.00
N GLU A 158 9.56 -10.63 7.86
CA GLU A 158 8.55 -9.90 8.62
C GLU A 158 7.36 -9.56 7.73
N ILE A 159 6.17 -9.95 8.17
CA ILE A 159 4.90 -9.53 7.55
C ILE A 159 4.35 -8.38 8.40
N THR A 160 4.17 -7.22 7.76
CA THR A 160 3.55 -6.04 8.37
C THR A 160 2.24 -5.69 7.66
N GLY A 161 1.44 -4.81 8.27
CA GLY A 161 0.16 -4.35 7.71
C GLY A 161 0.11 -2.84 7.60
N TYR A 162 -0.57 -2.36 6.55
CA TYR A 162 -0.97 -0.96 6.39
C TYR A 162 -2.45 -0.89 6.05
N TYR A 163 -3.09 0.25 6.31
CA TYR A 163 -4.49 0.50 6.01
C TYR A 163 -4.69 1.94 5.54
N GLU A 164 -5.85 2.22 4.94
CA GLU A 164 -6.27 3.57 4.61
C GLU A 164 -7.13 4.13 5.77
N PRO A 165 -6.64 5.13 6.53
CA PRO A 165 -7.38 5.67 7.65
C PRO A 165 -8.59 6.48 7.20
N LEU A 166 -9.66 6.41 7.98
CA LEU A 166 -10.86 7.24 7.80
C LEU A 166 -10.80 8.42 8.77
N LEU A 167 -10.76 9.63 8.21
CA LEU A 167 -10.80 10.88 8.96
C LEU A 167 -12.12 11.61 8.70
N GLN A 168 -12.65 12.28 9.72
CA GLN A 168 -13.78 13.17 9.55
C GLN A 168 -13.31 14.46 8.89
N GLY A 169 -14.09 14.96 7.93
CA GLY A 169 -13.70 16.17 7.21
C GLY A 169 -14.84 16.93 6.55
N ARG A 170 -14.57 18.18 6.20
CA ARG A 170 -15.47 19.08 5.48
C ARG A 170 -14.75 19.78 4.32
N THR A 171 -15.52 20.19 3.31
CA THR A 171 -15.00 21.00 2.21
C THR A 171 -14.82 22.47 2.58
N GLN A 172 -15.48 22.93 3.66
CA GLN A 172 -15.38 24.30 4.17
C GLN A 172 -14.82 24.30 5.60
N ARG A 173 -14.01 25.32 5.91
CA ARG A 173 -13.40 25.51 7.23
C ARG A 173 -14.43 25.97 8.24
N ASP A 174 -14.38 25.42 9.45
CA ASP A 174 -15.06 25.99 10.62
C ASP A 174 -14.21 25.83 11.89
N ALA A 175 -14.80 26.06 13.07
CA ALA A 175 -14.09 25.98 14.35
C ALA A 175 -13.68 24.54 14.71
N GLN A 176 -14.43 23.53 14.27
CA GLN A 176 -14.12 22.12 14.50
C GLN A 176 -13.18 21.60 13.39
N PHE A 177 -13.55 21.79 12.13
CA PHE A 177 -12.77 21.38 10.96
C PHE A 177 -11.83 22.50 10.54
N SER A 178 -10.69 22.59 11.23
CA SER A 178 -9.78 23.73 11.15
C SER A 178 -8.38 23.39 10.63
N VAL A 179 -8.06 22.10 10.43
CA VAL A 179 -6.78 21.60 9.94
C VAL A 179 -6.87 21.31 8.43
N PRO A 180 -6.09 21.98 7.57
CA PRO A 180 -6.20 21.80 6.12
C PRO A 180 -5.48 20.55 5.61
N VAL A 181 -6.12 19.83 4.71
CA VAL A 181 -5.49 18.81 3.84
C VAL A 181 -5.13 19.48 2.53
N TYR A 182 -3.85 19.78 2.35
CA TYR A 182 -3.37 20.43 1.13
C TYR A 182 -3.23 19.44 -0.03
N GLY A 183 -3.60 19.89 -1.23
CA GLY A 183 -3.16 19.29 -2.47
C GLY A 183 -1.71 19.68 -2.78
N VAL A 184 -1.23 19.30 -3.96
CA VAL A 184 0.15 19.62 -4.35
C VAL A 184 0.28 21.13 -4.60
N PRO A 185 1.15 21.85 -3.87
CA PRO A 185 1.29 23.29 -4.01
C PRO A 185 1.62 23.76 -5.43
N ASN A 186 1.21 24.97 -5.77
CA ASN A 186 1.42 25.56 -7.10
C ASN A 186 2.88 25.95 -7.32
N ASP A 187 3.60 26.28 -6.25
CA ASP A 187 5.01 26.67 -6.23
C ASP A 187 5.97 25.50 -5.94
N LEU A 188 5.47 24.25 -5.88
CA LEU A 188 6.30 23.06 -5.70
C LEU A 188 6.84 22.54 -7.04
N TYR A 189 8.15 22.67 -7.21
CA TYR A 189 8.89 22.16 -8.36
C TYR A 189 9.77 20.96 -7.98
N PHE A 190 10.09 20.14 -8.98
CA PHE A 190 10.94 18.97 -8.83
C PHE A 190 12.20 19.08 -9.68
N LEU A 191 13.37 18.87 -9.08
CA LEU A 191 14.63 18.75 -9.79
C LEU A 191 15.17 17.32 -9.67
N ASP A 192 15.29 16.59 -10.77
CA ASP A 192 16.03 15.32 -10.78
C ASP A 192 17.53 15.64 -10.68
N TRP A 193 18.11 15.41 -9.50
CA TRP A 193 19.51 15.78 -9.24
C TRP A 193 20.49 14.93 -10.05
N LYS A 194 20.07 13.81 -10.66
CA LYS A 194 20.94 13.05 -11.57
C LYS A 194 21.16 13.76 -12.90
N THR A 195 20.24 14.63 -13.31
CA THR A 195 20.41 15.44 -14.53
C THR A 195 21.43 16.57 -14.34
N ILE A 196 21.76 16.92 -13.09
CA ILE A 196 22.80 17.91 -12.77
C ILE A 196 24.19 17.26 -12.93
N PRO A 197 25.13 17.91 -13.65
CA PRO A 197 26.51 17.47 -13.76
C PRO A 197 27.17 17.27 -12.40
N VAL A 198 27.98 16.20 -12.25
CA VAL A 198 28.57 15.79 -10.95
C VAL A 198 29.37 16.92 -10.31
N ASN A 199 30.12 17.69 -11.10
CA ASN A 199 30.90 18.83 -10.63
C ASN A 199 30.04 20.00 -10.10
N GLN A 200 28.78 20.09 -10.50
CA GLN A 200 27.84 21.14 -10.04
C GLN A 200 27.01 20.71 -8.83
N ARG A 201 26.95 19.41 -8.50
CA ARG A 201 26.17 18.89 -7.35
C ARG A 201 26.68 19.36 -5.98
N LYS A 202 27.88 19.93 -5.91
CA LYS A 202 28.47 20.51 -4.70
C LYS A 202 28.52 22.04 -4.73
N GLY A 203 27.80 22.68 -5.65
CA GLY A 203 27.78 24.13 -5.81
C GLY A 203 26.44 24.62 -6.36
N VAL A 204 26.50 25.71 -7.12
CA VAL A 204 25.31 26.29 -7.76
C VAL A 204 25.10 25.63 -9.12
N ALA A 205 23.93 25.02 -9.29
CA ALA A 205 23.42 24.56 -10.57
C ALA A 205 22.43 25.60 -11.13
N TYR A 206 22.43 25.77 -12.45
CA TYR A 206 21.44 26.60 -13.12
C TYR A 206 20.39 25.71 -13.76
N VAL A 207 19.12 26.05 -13.56
CA VAL A 207 17.98 25.29 -14.07
C VAL A 207 16.96 26.22 -14.70
N LYS A 208 16.06 25.68 -15.51
CA LYS A 208 14.89 26.38 -16.05
C LYS A 208 13.63 25.58 -15.78
N VAL A 209 12.52 26.31 -15.65
CA VAL A 209 11.19 25.72 -15.44
C VAL A 209 10.66 25.08 -16.73
N SER A 210 10.15 23.87 -16.61
CA SER A 210 9.39 23.14 -17.63
C SER A 210 8.19 22.48 -16.96
N GLY A 211 7.07 23.19 -16.91
CA GLY A 211 5.93 22.81 -16.06
C GLY A 211 6.34 22.80 -14.59
N ARG A 212 6.18 21.66 -13.90
CA ARG A 212 6.64 21.47 -12.51
C ARG A 212 8.04 20.87 -12.40
N LEU A 213 8.72 20.63 -13.52
CA LEU A 213 10.07 20.09 -13.53
C LEU A 213 11.09 21.20 -13.73
N LEU A 214 12.21 21.09 -13.03
CA LEU A 214 13.39 21.92 -13.23
C LEU A 214 14.39 21.10 -14.05
N SER A 215 14.81 21.68 -15.17
CA SER A 215 15.74 21.05 -16.12
C SER A 215 17.05 21.84 -16.18
N PRO A 216 18.21 21.20 -16.39
CA PRO A 216 19.49 21.90 -16.47
C PRO A 216 19.49 23.03 -17.50
N ALA A 217 20.12 24.15 -17.13
CA ALA A 217 20.28 25.34 -17.97
C ALA A 217 21.70 25.92 -17.80
N GLN A 218 22.09 26.83 -18.69
CA GLN A 218 23.35 27.56 -18.56
C GLN A 218 23.16 28.86 -17.76
N ALA A 219 24.21 29.27 -17.05
CA ALA A 219 24.25 30.55 -16.35
C ALA A 219 24.01 31.71 -17.33
N GLY A 220 23.22 32.71 -16.92
CA GLY A 220 22.92 33.89 -17.73
C GLY A 220 21.89 33.67 -18.85
N GLN A 221 21.39 32.45 -19.04
CA GLN A 221 20.26 32.25 -19.95
C GLN A 221 18.99 32.93 -19.43
N PRO A 222 18.15 33.50 -20.31
CA PRO A 222 16.85 34.02 -19.91
C PRO A 222 16.01 32.96 -19.19
N GLY A 223 15.53 33.29 -17.99
CA GLY A 223 14.75 32.36 -17.15
C GLY A 223 15.59 31.30 -16.41
N ALA A 224 16.92 31.43 -16.39
CA ALA A 224 17.77 30.60 -15.56
C ALA A 224 17.59 30.92 -14.07
N ILE A 225 17.47 29.87 -13.28
CA ILE A 225 17.29 29.90 -11.83
C ILE A 225 18.52 29.25 -11.20
N ALA A 226 19.13 29.94 -10.25
CA ALA A 226 20.24 29.43 -9.46
C ALA A 226 19.71 28.54 -8.33
N VAL A 227 20.20 27.30 -8.26
CA VAL A 227 19.90 26.35 -7.19
C VAL A 227 21.20 26.00 -6.50
N ASP A 228 21.36 26.40 -5.24
CA ASP A 228 22.50 25.96 -4.43
C ASP A 228 22.28 24.53 -3.95
N MET A 229 22.92 23.58 -4.64
CA MET A 229 22.79 22.15 -4.40
C MET A 229 23.27 21.75 -3.00
N ARG A 230 24.12 22.56 -2.35
CA ARG A 230 24.61 22.32 -0.98
C ARG A 230 23.51 22.46 0.08
N ARG A 231 22.38 23.07 -0.26
CA ARG A 231 21.22 23.23 0.63
C ARG A 231 20.30 21.99 0.63
N PHE A 232 20.64 20.95 -0.13
CA PHE A 232 19.84 19.75 -0.30
C PHE A 232 20.61 18.50 0.13
N THR A 233 19.89 17.50 0.64
CA THR A 233 20.41 16.13 0.74
C THR A 233 20.07 15.36 -0.55
N LEU A 234 21.06 14.69 -1.14
CA LEU A 234 20.91 13.96 -2.41
C LEU A 234 20.68 12.46 -2.17
N ASP A 235 19.76 12.11 -1.27
CA ASP A 235 19.51 10.76 -0.77
C ASP A 235 18.08 10.25 -1.04
N THR A 236 17.21 11.10 -1.60
CA THR A 236 15.83 10.75 -1.96
C THR A 236 15.79 9.53 -2.89
N LEU A 237 14.98 8.52 -2.56
CA LEU A 237 14.82 7.30 -3.37
C LEU A 237 14.35 7.59 -4.79
N ASP A 238 13.45 8.55 -4.96
CA ASP A 238 12.93 8.99 -6.26
C ASP A 238 13.87 9.95 -7.01
N ARG A 239 15.00 10.30 -6.40
CA ARG A 239 16.05 11.18 -6.92
C ARG A 239 15.60 12.60 -7.23
N ARG A 240 14.47 13.04 -6.67
CA ARG A 240 13.91 14.37 -6.93
C ARG A 240 14.08 15.28 -5.73
N LEU A 241 14.67 16.45 -5.95
CA LEU A 241 14.67 17.53 -4.97
C LEU A 241 13.34 18.28 -5.06
N ARG A 242 12.78 18.67 -3.92
CA ARG A 242 11.59 19.51 -3.83
C ARG A 242 12.05 20.96 -3.68
N VAL A 243 11.69 21.79 -4.63
CA VAL A 243 12.22 23.15 -4.77
C VAL A 243 11.07 24.14 -4.82
N ARG A 244 11.20 25.28 -4.14
CA ARG A 244 10.36 26.47 -4.33
C ARG A 244 11.18 27.57 -4.99
N LEU A 245 10.54 28.43 -5.76
CA LEU A 245 11.20 29.52 -6.47
C LEU A 245 10.99 30.84 -5.72
N GLN A 246 12.06 31.64 -5.63
CA GLN A 246 12.03 32.99 -5.09
C GLN A 246 12.85 33.89 -6.00
N GLY A 247 12.18 34.58 -6.93
CA GLY A 247 12.86 35.33 -8.00
C GLY A 247 13.66 34.39 -8.89
N THR A 248 14.97 34.63 -9.00
CA THR A 248 15.90 33.80 -9.78
C THR A 248 16.60 32.73 -8.93
N GLU A 249 16.12 32.46 -7.72
CA GLU A 249 16.69 31.44 -6.82
C GLU A 249 15.72 30.28 -6.62
N GLY A 250 16.25 29.07 -6.61
CA GLY A 250 15.55 27.85 -6.21
C GLY A 250 16.02 27.40 -4.83
N LEU A 251 15.09 27.35 -3.89
CA LEU A 251 15.32 27.02 -2.49
C LEU A 251 14.69 25.67 -2.14
N PRO A 252 15.18 24.98 -1.10
CA PRO A 252 14.47 23.83 -0.56
C PRO A 252 13.02 24.18 -0.25
N TYR A 253 12.12 23.28 -0.62
CA TYR A 253 10.71 23.43 -0.29
C TYR A 253 10.50 23.40 1.23
N TYR A 254 9.38 23.96 1.68
CA TYR A 254 9.05 24.07 3.10
C TYR A 254 9.05 22.72 3.82
N THR A 255 9.60 22.71 5.04
CA THR A 255 9.52 21.56 5.94
C THR A 255 8.13 21.44 6.55
N ARG A 256 7.82 20.31 7.20
CA ARG A 256 6.57 20.16 7.98
C ARG A 256 6.42 21.26 9.03
N ALA A 257 7.51 21.67 9.68
CA ALA A 257 7.48 22.74 10.68
C ALA A 257 7.19 24.12 10.08
N ASP A 258 7.75 24.42 8.91
CA ASP A 258 7.49 25.67 8.19
C ASP A 258 6.02 25.74 7.73
N ILE A 259 5.51 24.63 7.21
CA ILE A 259 4.10 24.48 6.79
C ILE A 259 3.16 24.71 7.97
N ALA A 260 3.42 24.10 9.12
CA ALA A 260 2.56 24.24 10.30
C ALA A 260 2.55 25.68 10.86
N ARG A 261 3.62 26.46 10.65
CA ARG A 261 3.71 27.87 11.09
C ARG A 261 3.10 28.83 10.09
N THR A 262 3.01 28.45 8.82
CA THR A 262 2.55 29.34 7.76
C THR A 262 1.05 29.16 7.57
N ALA A 263 0.26 30.21 7.80
CA ALA A 263 -1.19 30.15 7.66
C ALA A 263 -1.68 30.03 6.19
N ALA A 264 -0.82 30.31 5.21
CA ALA A 264 -1.17 30.30 3.79
C ALA A 264 -0.03 29.72 2.93
N LEU A 265 -0.14 28.44 2.60
CA LEU A 265 0.57 27.86 1.45
C LEU A 265 -0.17 28.24 0.17
N ASP A 266 0.57 28.47 -0.91
CA ASP A 266 0.01 28.55 -2.26
C ASP A 266 -0.36 27.14 -2.74
N ALA A 267 -1.41 26.57 -2.17
CA ALA A 267 -1.88 25.23 -2.43
C ALA A 267 -3.41 25.15 -2.34
N PRO A 268 -4.06 24.32 -3.16
CA PRO A 268 -5.48 24.04 -2.99
C PRO A 268 -5.70 23.29 -1.67
N VAL A 269 -6.72 23.67 -0.91
CA VAL A 269 -7.17 22.90 0.25
C VAL A 269 -8.24 21.91 -0.24
N LEU A 270 -7.97 20.62 -0.10
CA LEU A 270 -8.84 19.53 -0.55
C LEU A 270 -9.95 19.24 0.46
N ALA A 271 -9.64 19.36 1.74
CA ALA A 271 -10.56 19.16 2.85
C ALA A 271 -10.02 19.86 4.11
N TRP A 272 -10.88 20.01 5.11
CA TRP A 272 -10.54 20.39 6.46
C TRP A 272 -10.89 19.25 7.39
N VAL A 273 -9.94 18.80 8.21
CA VAL A 273 -10.12 17.75 9.21
C VAL A 273 -10.16 18.35 10.61
N ASP A 274 -10.71 17.59 11.56
CA ASP A 274 -10.87 17.97 12.95
C ASP A 274 -9.72 17.50 13.86
N ASP A 275 -8.82 16.64 13.35
CA ASP A 275 -7.66 16.12 14.07
C ASP A 275 -6.35 16.36 13.27
N PRO A 276 -5.32 17.03 13.87
CA PRO A 276 -4.01 17.19 13.24
C PRO A 276 -3.06 15.98 13.35
N ILE A 277 -3.46 14.89 14.03
CA ILE A 277 -2.62 13.71 14.35
C ILE A 277 -2.80 12.58 13.32
#